data_AF-A0A1D2SCR4-F1
#
_entry.id   AF-A0A1D2SCR4-F1
#
_cell.length_a   1.000
_cell.length_b   1.000
_cell.length_c   1.000
_cell.angle_alpha   90.00
_cell.angle_beta   90.00
_cell.angle_gamma   90.00
#
_symmetry.space_group_name_H-M   'P 1'
#
loop_
_entity.id
_entity.type
_entity.pdbx_description
1 polymer ?
#
loop_
_entity_poly.entity_id
_entity_poly.type
_entity_poly.pdbx_seq_one_letter_code
_entity_poly.pdbx_strand_id
1 'polypeptide(L)'
;MDTELFIKKLPGSVKELIAREAELHRRSVNQEAIVLLEEALAARLRAVRSPRHEVRDILARYRAKPVRDERGSDEIIDYDADGLPR
;
A
#
# COMPACT_ATOMS: atom_id res chain seq x y z
N MET A 1 15.94 8.03 20.89
CA MET A 1 16.38 6.68 21.27
C MET A 1 17.42 6.28 20.26
N ASP A 2 18.66 6.03 20.70
CA ASP A 2 19.65 5.40 19.82
C ASP A 2 19.29 3.91 19.73
N THR A 3 18.76 3.51 18.58
CA THR A 3 18.48 2.11 18.30
C THR A 3 19.70 1.51 17.64
N GLU A 4 20.40 0.62 18.35
CA GLU A 4 21.61 0.00 17.86
C GLU A 4 21.27 -1.20 16.96
N LEU A 5 21.62 -1.12 15.68
CA LEU A 5 21.41 -2.18 14.70
C LEU A 5 22.74 -2.83 14.34
N PHE A 6 22.88 -4.12 14.60
CA PHE A 6 24.07 -4.89 14.25
C PHE A 6 23.74 -6.06 13.33
N ILE A 7 24.18 -5.97 12.07
CA ILE A 7 23.99 -7.04 11.07
C ILE A 7 25.34 -7.69 10.76
N LYS A 8 25.48 -8.97 11.12
CA LYS A 8 26.67 -9.76 10.81
C LYS A 8 26.65 -10.24 9.36
N LYS A 9 27.81 -10.26 8.71
CA LYS A 9 28.02 -10.79 7.34
C LYS A 9 27.10 -10.14 6.29
N LEU A 10 26.89 -8.83 6.39
CA LEU A 10 26.14 -8.08 5.39
C LEU A 10 26.89 -8.15 4.03
N PRO A 11 26.22 -8.59 2.95
CA PRO A 11 26.83 -8.58 1.62
C PRO A 11 27.30 -7.17 1.24
N GLY A 12 28.48 -7.07 0.61
CA GLY A 12 29.09 -5.77 0.26
C GLY A 12 28.16 -4.89 -0.59
N SER A 13 27.48 -5.48 -1.58
CA SER A 13 26.51 -4.78 -2.42
C SER A 13 25.34 -4.17 -1.64
N VAL A 14 24.86 -4.86 -0.60
CA VAL A 14 23.77 -4.36 0.26
C VAL A 14 24.29 -3.22 1.14
N LYS A 15 25.52 -3.34 1.67
CA LYS A 15 26.15 -2.28 2.45
C LYS A 15 26.32 -1.00 1.64
N GLU A 16 26.78 -1.12 0.39
CA GLU A 16 26.96 0.02 -0.53
C GLU A 16 25.64 0.71 -0.87
N LEU A 17 24.57 -0.06 -1.07
CA LEU A 17 23.24 0.48 -1.32
C LEU A 17 22.75 1.29 -0.11
N ILE A 18 22.80 0.72 1.09
CA ILE A 18 22.36 1.40 2.31
C ILE A 18 23.19 2.67 2.56
N ALA A 19 24.52 2.63 2.34
CA ALA A 19 25.37 3.80 2.50
C ALA A 19 24.99 4.93 1.55
N ARG A 20 24.72 4.60 0.28
CA ARG A 20 24.28 5.56 -0.73
C ARG A 20 22.94 6.20 -0.37
N GLU A 21 21.98 5.41 0.09
CA GLU A 21 20.67 5.94 0.50
C GLU A 21 20.77 6.78 1.79
N ALA A 22 21.64 6.39 2.72
CA ALA A 22 21.89 7.15 3.93
C ALA A 22 22.47 8.55 3.62
N GLU A 23 23.38 8.66 2.65
CA GLU A 23 23.89 9.95 2.16
C GLU A 23 22.78 10.81 1.55
N LEU A 24 21.95 10.22 0.68
CA LEU A 24 20.83 10.91 0.03
C LEU A 24 19.81 11.44 1.05
N HIS A 25 19.49 10.63 2.06
CA HIS A 25 18.50 10.96 3.08
C HIS A 25 19.09 11.71 4.29
N ARG A 26 20.40 11.97 4.30
CA ARG A 26 21.15 12.63 5.39
C ARG A 26 20.92 11.96 6.75
N ARG A 27 21.03 10.64 6.76
CA ARG A 27 20.84 9.78 7.94
C ARG A 27 22.12 8.98 8.22
N SER A 28 22.22 8.43 9.44
CA SER A 28 23.25 7.43 9.69
C SER A 28 22.92 6.14 8.92
N VAL A 29 23.95 5.37 8.56
CA VAL A 29 23.79 4.09 7.87
C VAL A 29 22.88 3.13 8.66
N ASN A 30 22.99 3.15 10.00
CA ASN A 30 22.14 2.33 10.87
C ASN A 30 20.68 2.78 10.83
N GLN A 31 20.44 4.09 10.89
CA GLN A 31 19.09 4.64 10.81
C GLN A 31 18.45 4.33 9.45
N GLU A 32 19.21 4.44 8.36
CA GLU A 32 18.70 4.11 7.03
C GLU A 32 18.40 2.61 6.89
N ALA A 33 19.29 1.75 7.40
CA ALA A 33 19.04 0.32 7.42
C ALA A 33 17.76 -0.04 8.21
N ILE A 34 17.49 0.62 9.34
CA ILE A 34 16.25 0.44 10.09
C ILE A 34 15.04 0.83 9.23
N VAL A 35 15.07 2.01 8.60
CA VAL A 35 13.94 2.49 7.76
C VAL A 35 13.67 1.52 6.61
N LEU A 36 14.70 1.07 5.90
CA LEU A 36 14.55 0.11 4.80
C LEU A 36 13.95 -1.23 5.27
N LEU A 37 14.33 -1.70 6.46
CA LEU A 37 13.74 -2.91 7.06
C LEU A 37 12.27 -2.70 7.44
N GLU A 38 11.91 -1.54 7.99
CA GLU A 38 10.54 -1.19 8.33
C GLU A 38 9.65 -1.09 7.07
N GLU A 39 10.14 -0.47 6.01
CA GLU A 39 9.44 -0.37 4.73
C GLU A 39 9.23 -1.74 4.09
N ALA A 40 10.27 -2.59 4.07
CA ALA A 40 10.17 -3.95 3.57
C ALA A 40 9.15 -4.78 4.38
N LEU A 41 9.12 -4.62 5.70
CA LEU A 41 8.14 -5.27 6.57
C LEU A 41 6.71 -4.78 6.27
N ALA A 42 6.51 -3.47 6.14
CA ALA A 42 5.22 -2.90 5.80
C ALA A 42 4.71 -3.38 4.43
N ALA A 43 5.60 -3.42 3.42
CA ALA A 43 5.29 -3.95 2.10
C ALA A 43 4.86 -5.44 2.17
N ARG A 44 5.58 -6.24 2.97
CA ARG A 44 5.24 -7.66 3.17
C ARG A 44 3.89 -7.82 3.86
N LEU A 45 3.59 -7.03 4.89
CA LEU A 45 2.29 -7.06 5.57
C LEU A 45 1.13 -6.67 4.64
N ARG A 46 1.34 -5.67 3.77
CA ARG A 46 0.36 -5.31 2.73
C ARG A 46 0.17 -6.45 1.73
N ALA A 47 1.24 -7.13 1.30
CA ALA A 47 1.14 -8.26 0.37
C ALA A 47 0.42 -9.48 0.99
N VAL A 48 0.56 -9.70 2.31
CA VAL A 48 -0.14 -10.78 3.02
C VAL A 48 -1.64 -10.52 3.13
N ARG A 49 -2.09 -9.25 3.13
CA ARG A 49 -3.50 -8.94 2.90
C ARG A 49 -3.82 -9.26 1.45
N SER A 50 -4.38 -10.44 1.22
CA SER A 50 -4.84 -10.82 -0.11
C SER A 50 -5.79 -9.73 -0.62
N PRO A 51 -5.61 -9.21 -1.85
CA PRO A 51 -6.54 -8.27 -2.46
C PRO A 51 -7.99 -8.76 -2.40
N ARG A 52 -8.20 -10.09 -2.39
CA ARG A 52 -9.51 -10.72 -2.22
C ARG A 52 -10.17 -10.41 -0.87
N HIS A 53 -9.38 -10.34 0.21
CA HIS A 53 -9.91 -10.01 1.53
C HIS A 53 -10.34 -8.54 1.57
N GLU A 54 -9.52 -7.64 1.01
CA GLU A 54 -9.86 -6.21 0.94
C GLU A 54 -11.10 -5.94 0.08
N VAL A 55 -11.22 -6.61 -1.08
CA VAL A 55 -12.42 -6.52 -1.92
C VAL A 55 -13.65 -7.04 -1.18
N ARG A 56 -13.55 -8.17 -0.46
CA ARG A 56 -14.66 -8.70 0.35
C ARG A 56 -15.09 -7.74 1.45
N ASP A 57 -14.14 -7.12 2.13
CA ASP A 57 -14.43 -6.14 3.18
C ASP A 57 -15.09 -4.88 2.61
N ILE A 58 -14.63 -4.38 1.46
CA ILE A 58 -15.24 -3.26 0.74
C ILE A 58 -16.70 -3.61 0.35
N LEU A 59 -16.91 -4.78 -0.25
CA LEU A 59 -18.24 -5.24 -0.66
C LEU A 59 -19.17 -5.43 0.54
N ALA A 60 -18.66 -5.98 1.65
CA ALA A 60 -19.44 -6.12 2.88
C ALA A 60 -19.87 -4.77 3.46
N ARG A 61 -18.94 -3.80 3.51
CA ARG A 61 -19.26 -2.42 3.94
C ARG A 61 -20.26 -1.74 3.01
N TYR A 62 -20.16 -1.98 1.70
CA TYR A 62 -21.09 -1.40 0.73
C TYR A 62 -22.49 -2.00 0.89
N ARG A 63 -22.59 -3.33 1.04
CA ARG A 63 -23.86 -4.04 1.25
C ARG A 63 -24.58 -3.63 2.54
N ALA A 64 -23.83 -3.22 3.57
CA ALA A 64 -24.41 -2.76 4.83
C ALA A 64 -24.98 -1.33 4.79
N LYS A 65 -24.75 -0.57 3.70
CA LYS A 65 -25.29 0.79 3.57
C LYS A 65 -26.78 0.74 3.19
N PRO A 66 -27.59 1.69 3.68
CA PRO A 66 -28.98 1.82 3.26
C PRO A 66 -29.04 2.22 1.78
N VAL A 67 -30.01 1.63 1.06
CA VAL A 67 -30.33 2.02 -0.32
C VAL A 67 -30.89 3.44 -0.28
N ARG A 68 -30.25 4.35 -1.02
CA ARG A 68 -30.66 5.76 -1.11
C ARG A 68 -31.48 6.06 -2.37
N ASP A 69 -31.34 5.22 -3.38
CA ASP A 69 -31.97 5.34 -4.68
C ASP A 69 -32.42 3.94 -5.09
N GLU A 70 -33.72 3.78 -5.29
CA GLU A 70 -34.34 2.50 -5.64
C GLU A 70 -34.41 2.29 -7.16
N ARG A 71 -34.06 3.32 -7.94
CA ARG A 71 -34.01 3.24 -9.40
C ARG A 71 -33.03 2.16 -9.86
N GLY A 72 -33.36 1.49 -10.95
CA GLY A 72 -32.47 0.53 -11.58
C GLY A 72 -31.20 1.19 -12.09
N SER A 73 -30.11 0.43 -12.27
CA SER A 73 -28.84 0.94 -12.83
C SER A 73 -29.04 1.72 -14.13
N ASP A 74 -30.00 1.28 -14.94
CA ASP A 74 -30.27 1.79 -16.28
C ASP A 74 -31.03 3.13 -16.23
N GLU A 75 -31.64 3.46 -15.09
CA GLU A 75 -32.32 4.74 -14.83
C GLU A 75 -31.41 5.76 -14.13
N ILE A 76 -30.30 5.29 -13.55
CA ILE A 76 -29.29 6.14 -12.89
C ILE A 76 -28.35 6.74 -13.93
N ILE A 77 -28.07 6.00 -15.00
CA ILE A 77 -27.18 6.38 -16.08
C ILE A 77 -28.02 7.05 -17.17
N ASP A 78 -27.95 8.38 -17.26
CA ASP A 78 -28.77 9.23 -18.14
C ASP A 78 -28.30 9.18 -19.61
N TYR A 79 -28.06 7.97 -20.10
CA TYR A 79 -27.62 7.70 -21.46
C TYR A 79 -28.75 7.01 -22.24
N ASP A 80 -28.84 7.27 -23.54
CA ASP A 80 -29.74 6.56 -24.44
C ASP A 80 -29.24 5.14 -24.79
N ALA A 81 -30.01 4.42 -25.60
CA ALA A 81 -29.69 3.05 -26.01
C ALA A 81 -28.37 2.94 -26.80
N ASP A 82 -27.89 4.05 -27.36
CA ASP A 82 -26.64 4.15 -28.11
C ASP A 82 -25.45 4.60 -27.22
N GLY A 83 -25.70 4.82 -25.92
CA GLY A 83 -24.67 5.24 -24.98
C GLY A 83 -24.30 6.72 -25.12
N LEU A 84 -25.19 7.56 -25.63
CA LEU A 84 -25.03 9.02 -25.67
C LEU A 84 -25.77 9.68 -24.50
N PRO A 85 -25.23 10.76 -23.89
CA PRO A 85 -25.95 11.51 -22.88
C PRO A 85 -27.26 12.04 -23.45
N ARG A 86 -28.36 11.90 -22.70
CA ARG A 86 -29.63 12.53 -23.03
C ARG A 86 -29.60 14.05 -22.90
#